data_AF-A0A8W8P3T3-F1
#
_entry.id   AF-A0A8W8P3T3-F1
#
_cell.length_a   1.000
_cell.length_b   1.000
_cell.length_c   1.000
_cell.angle_alpha   90.00
_cell.angle_beta   90.00
_cell.angle_gamma   90.00
#
_symmetry.space_group_name_H-M   'P 1'
#
loop_
_entity.id
_entity.type
_entity.pdbx_description
1 polymer ?
#
loop_
_entity_poly.entity_id
_entity_poly.type
_entity_poly.pdbx_seq_one_letter_code
_entity_poly.pdbx_strand_id
1 'polypeptide(L)'
;MGIYDILKTKILISEFKRPIDVLKIDIEEYEYMAVPNMLQTGILKDIRQMAIEFHVTLKADRSRRYKEEPPRDKYFFALSLFKDLYDIGFRIFWTHRNPTCKFFSKKGNVERVTCHEVSFVNINNM
;
A
#
# COMPACT_ATOMS: atom_id res chain seq x y z
N MET A 1 -5.38 17.52 -18.28
CA MET A 1 -4.62 17.31 -17.03
C MET A 1 -5.00 15.95 -16.47
N GLY A 2 -4.31 14.84 -16.68
CA GLY A 2 -3.23 14.42 -17.57
C GLY A 2 -3.18 12.89 -17.43
N ILE A 3 -3.31 12.14 -18.52
CA ILE A 3 -3.50 10.67 -18.55
C ILE A 3 -2.16 9.92 -18.26
N TYR A 4 -1.19 10.60 -17.66
CA TYR A 4 0.23 10.19 -17.68
C TYR A 4 0.73 9.39 -16.47
N ASP A 5 -0.02 9.27 -15.36
CA ASP A 5 0.50 8.57 -14.15
C ASP A 5 0.16 7.08 -14.05
N ILE A 6 -0.82 6.58 -14.82
CA ILE A 6 -1.18 5.14 -14.77
C ILE A 6 -0.18 4.26 -15.57
N LEU A 7 0.68 4.87 -16.39
CA LEU A 7 1.56 4.17 -17.32
C LEU A 7 2.97 3.84 -16.79
N LYS A 8 3.41 4.38 -15.65
CA LYS A 8 4.76 4.07 -15.14
C LYS A 8 4.91 2.66 -14.56
N THR A 9 3.85 2.09 -13.99
CA THR A 9 3.95 0.81 -13.27
C THR A 9 3.68 -0.41 -14.16
N LYS A 10 2.89 -0.24 -15.23
CA LYS A 10 2.44 -1.36 -16.08
C LYS A 10 3.49 -1.82 -17.12
N ILE A 11 4.49 -0.98 -17.43
CA ILE A 11 5.43 -1.22 -18.54
C ILE A 11 6.81 -1.75 -18.09
N LEU A 12 7.20 -1.67 -16.82
CA LEU A 12 8.54 -2.12 -16.40
C LEU A 12 8.60 -3.57 -15.92
N ILE A 13 7.50 -4.15 -15.42
CA ILE A 13 7.55 -5.50 -14.81
C ILE A 13 7.49 -6.63 -15.86
N SER A 14 6.80 -6.45 -16.98
CA SER A 14 6.63 -7.50 -18.01
C SER A 14 7.88 -7.80 -18.85
N GLU A 15 8.92 -6.95 -18.79
CA GLU A 15 10.17 -7.13 -19.54
C GLU A 15 11.22 -7.96 -18.76
N PHE A 16 10.98 -8.28 -17.48
CA PHE A 16 11.91 -9.07 -16.71
C PHE A 16 11.78 -10.56 -17.06
N LYS A 17 12.80 -11.10 -17.73
CA LYS A 17 12.92 -12.55 -18.03
C LYS A 17 13.20 -13.42 -16.78
N ARG A 18 13.11 -12.85 -15.57
CA ARG A 18 13.36 -13.53 -14.29
C ARG A 18 12.35 -13.04 -13.24
N PRO A 19 11.95 -13.88 -12.27
CA PRO A 19 11.15 -13.46 -11.13
C PRO A 19 11.76 -12.25 -10.41
N ILE A 20 10.91 -11.36 -9.89
CA ILE A 20 11.36 -10.21 -9.09
C ILE A 20 11.59 -10.69 -7.65
N ASP A 21 12.85 -10.63 -7.20
CA ASP A 21 13.20 -11.05 -5.85
C ASP A 21 12.61 -10.10 -4.80
N VAL A 22 12.69 -8.79 -5.03
CA VAL A 22 12.15 -7.74 -4.13
C VAL A 22 11.51 -6.63 -4.96
N LEU A 23 10.22 -6.38 -4.75
CA LEU A 23 9.51 -5.20 -5.25
C LEU A 23 9.28 -4.20 -4.11
N LYS A 24 9.72 -2.95 -4.27
CA LYS A 24 9.36 -1.85 -3.36
C LYS A 24 8.38 -0.91 -4.06
N ILE A 25 7.30 -0.56 -3.39
CA ILE A 25 6.24 0.31 -3.90
C ILE A 25 5.90 1.36 -2.85
N ASP A 26 5.70 2.58 -3.30
CA ASP A 26 5.15 3.70 -2.53
C ASP A 26 3.78 4.01 -3.14
N ILE A 27 2.70 3.86 -2.37
CA ILE A 27 1.31 4.03 -2.84
C ILE A 27 0.68 5.25 -2.20
N GLU A 28 0.50 6.29 -3.00
CA GLU A 28 -0.11 7.54 -2.58
C GLU A 28 -1.63 7.42 -2.40
N GLU A 29 -2.24 8.38 -1.69
CA GLU A 29 -3.68 8.38 -1.38
C GLU A 29 -4.58 8.25 -2.62
N TYR A 30 -4.13 8.75 -3.77
CA TYR A 30 -4.87 8.72 -5.05
C TYR A 30 -4.53 7.50 -5.92
N GLU A 31 -3.58 6.66 -5.50
CA GLU A 31 -3.12 5.46 -6.23
C GLU A 31 -3.66 4.16 -5.63
N TYR A 32 -4.66 4.25 -4.75
CA TYR A 32 -5.23 3.10 -4.03
C TYR A 32 -5.68 1.94 -4.95
N MET A 33 -6.01 2.22 -6.22
CA MET A 33 -6.37 1.19 -7.21
C MET A 33 -5.17 0.43 -7.81
N ALA A 34 -3.94 0.86 -7.58
CA ALA A 34 -2.74 0.22 -8.12
C ALA A 34 -2.64 -1.24 -7.68
N VAL A 35 -2.75 -1.52 -6.37
CA VAL A 35 -2.61 -2.89 -5.84
C VAL A 35 -3.78 -3.80 -6.27
N PRO A 36 -5.05 -3.38 -6.21
CA PRO A 36 -6.16 -4.14 -6.81
C PRO A 36 -5.94 -4.46 -8.30
N ASN A 37 -5.43 -3.51 -9.08
CA ASN A 37 -5.13 -3.75 -10.49
C ASN A 37 -3.98 -4.74 -10.68
N MET A 38 -2.95 -4.68 -9.83
CA MET A 38 -1.85 -5.65 -9.81
C MET A 38 -2.34 -7.07 -9.44
N LEU A 39 -3.26 -7.17 -8.48
CA LEU A 39 -3.93 -8.42 -8.12
C LEU A 39 -4.74 -8.98 -9.31
N GLN A 40 -5.58 -8.14 -9.95
CA GLN A 40 -6.42 -8.55 -11.07
C GLN A 40 -5.60 -9.00 -12.29
N THR A 41 -4.50 -8.33 -12.57
CA THR A 41 -3.61 -8.67 -13.69
C THR A 41 -2.73 -9.89 -13.39
N GLY A 42 -2.65 -10.31 -12.13
CA GLY A 42 -1.81 -11.42 -11.71
C GLY A 42 -0.31 -11.12 -11.67
N ILE A 43 0.08 -9.86 -11.85
CA ILE A 43 1.50 -9.45 -11.96
C ILE A 43 2.30 -9.69 -10.68
N LEU A 44 1.61 -9.81 -9.54
CA LEU A 44 2.23 -10.10 -8.24
C LEU A 44 2.66 -11.56 -8.09
N LYS A 45 2.22 -12.46 -8.98
CA LYS A 45 2.51 -13.90 -8.89
C LYS A 45 3.98 -14.24 -9.10
N ASP A 46 4.78 -13.39 -9.73
CA ASP A 46 6.21 -13.66 -9.98
C ASP A 46 7.13 -12.87 -9.03
N ILE A 47 6.56 -12.34 -7.94
CA ILE A 47 7.27 -11.57 -6.92
C ILE A 47 7.50 -12.44 -5.69
N ARG A 48 8.76 -12.51 -5.22
CA ARG A 48 9.14 -13.26 -4.00
C ARG A 48 8.93 -12.45 -2.74
N GLN A 49 9.35 -11.18 -2.74
CA GLN A 49 9.19 -10.27 -1.62
C GLN A 49 8.66 -8.92 -2.09
N MET A 50 7.82 -8.31 -1.27
CA MET A 50 7.20 -7.03 -1.60
C MET A 50 7.17 -6.13 -0.36
N ALA A 51 7.62 -4.88 -0.50
CA ALA A 51 7.49 -3.86 0.52
C ALA A 51 6.61 -2.72 -0.03
N ILE A 52 5.51 -2.43 0.66
CA ILE A 52 4.58 -1.37 0.27
C ILE A 52 4.48 -0.33 1.38
N GLU A 53 4.65 0.95 1.04
CA GLU A 53 4.18 2.06 1.88
C GLU A 53 2.76 2.46 1.46
N PHE A 54 1.80 2.41 2.39
CA PHE A 54 0.42 2.79 2.18
C PHE A 54 0.13 4.16 2.79
N HIS A 55 -0.27 5.12 1.96
CA HIS A 55 -0.72 6.44 2.39
C HIS A 55 -2.26 6.49 2.47
N VAL A 56 -2.84 6.19 3.64
CA VAL A 56 -4.30 6.12 3.80
C VAL A 56 -4.97 7.50 3.64
N THR A 57 -4.34 8.57 4.16
CA THR A 57 -4.69 9.95 3.83
C THR A 57 -3.47 10.85 3.91
N LEU A 58 -3.36 11.79 2.99
CA LEU A 58 -2.28 12.76 2.90
C LEU A 58 -2.75 14.17 3.21
N LYS A 59 -4.08 14.37 3.25
CA LYS A 59 -4.71 15.66 3.49
C LYS A 59 -4.36 16.17 4.88
N ALA A 60 -3.84 17.39 4.93
CA ALA A 60 -3.53 18.07 6.18
C ALA A 60 -4.83 18.48 6.90
N ASP A 61 -4.81 18.39 8.23
CA ASP A 61 -5.86 18.92 9.08
C ASP A 61 -5.82 20.47 9.12
N ARG A 62 -6.79 21.08 9.80
CA ARG A 62 -6.85 22.55 9.92
C ARG A 62 -5.62 23.14 10.61
N SER A 63 -4.99 22.40 11.53
CA SER A 63 -3.80 22.86 12.24
C SER A 63 -2.52 22.77 11.40
N ARG A 64 -2.57 22.07 10.25
CA ARG A 64 -1.44 21.68 9.40
C ARG A 64 -0.35 20.88 10.10
N ARG A 65 -0.53 20.55 11.38
CA ARG A 65 0.39 19.71 12.17
C ARG A 65 0.07 18.23 12.03
N TYR A 66 -1.19 17.92 11.73
CA TYR A 66 -1.69 16.56 11.60
C TYR A 66 -2.28 16.33 10.22
N LYS A 67 -2.47 15.06 9.87
CA LYS A 67 -3.34 14.64 8.78
C LYS A 67 -4.78 14.58 9.27
N GLU A 68 -5.73 14.65 8.35
CA GLU A 68 -7.13 14.38 8.66
C GLU A 68 -7.28 12.92 9.17
N GLU A 69 -8.28 12.68 10.03
CA GLU A 69 -8.59 11.30 10.44
C GLU A 69 -9.19 10.55 9.25
N PRO A 70 -8.62 9.41 8.81
CA PRO A 70 -9.13 8.68 7.67
C PRO A 70 -10.57 8.20 7.89
N PRO A 71 -11.43 8.27 6.86
CA PRO A 71 -12.78 7.73 6.97
C PRO A 71 -12.77 6.19 7.04
N ARG A 72 -13.86 5.62 7.56
CA ARG A 72 -13.98 4.19 7.90
C ARG A 72 -13.81 3.26 6.70
N ASP A 73 -14.32 3.66 5.55
CA ASP A 73 -14.25 2.94 4.28
C ASP A 73 -12.81 2.66 3.83
N LYS A 74 -11.88 3.61 4.06
CA LYS A 74 -10.46 3.38 3.73
C LYS A 74 -9.84 2.26 4.55
N TYR A 75 -10.23 2.09 5.81
CA TYR A 75 -9.78 0.96 6.63
C TYR A 75 -10.34 -0.36 6.12
N PHE A 76 -11.62 -0.40 5.74
CA PHE A 76 -12.20 -1.60 5.14
C PHE A 76 -11.51 -1.97 3.82
N PHE A 77 -11.23 -0.99 2.99
CA PHE A 77 -10.48 -1.19 1.76
C PHE A 77 -9.09 -1.80 2.03
N ALA A 78 -8.32 -1.21 2.95
CA ALA A 78 -7.00 -1.73 3.31
C ALA A 78 -7.06 -3.16 3.87
N LEU A 79 -8.04 -3.46 4.73
CA LEU A 79 -8.23 -4.80 5.28
C LEU A 79 -8.61 -5.82 4.20
N SER A 80 -9.48 -5.44 3.25
CA SER A 80 -9.81 -6.28 2.09
C SER A 80 -8.57 -6.56 1.25
N LEU A 81 -7.77 -5.52 0.98
CA LEU A 81 -6.54 -5.67 0.22
C LEU A 81 -5.54 -6.61 0.89
N PHE A 82 -5.37 -6.52 2.21
CA PHE A 82 -4.50 -7.44 2.95
C PHE A 82 -5.01 -8.88 2.92
N LYS A 83 -6.33 -9.07 2.97
CA LYS A 83 -6.92 -10.39 2.76
C LYS A 83 -6.62 -10.92 1.36
N ASP A 84 -6.82 -10.13 0.32
CA ASP A 84 -6.59 -10.56 -1.06
C ASP A 84 -5.10 -10.92 -1.31
N LEU A 85 -4.18 -10.12 -0.76
CA LEU A 85 -2.74 -10.42 -0.77
C LEU A 85 -2.42 -11.73 -0.02
N TYR A 86 -3.06 -11.94 1.12
CA TYR A 86 -2.90 -13.16 1.91
C TYR A 86 -3.37 -14.40 1.14
N ASP A 87 -4.51 -14.29 0.46
CA ASP A 87 -5.14 -15.38 -0.29
C ASP A 87 -4.27 -15.82 -1.49
N ILE A 88 -3.46 -14.92 -2.06
CA ILE A 88 -2.51 -15.26 -3.14
C ILE A 88 -1.10 -15.68 -2.67
N GLY A 89 -0.89 -15.79 -1.35
CA GLY A 89 0.34 -16.35 -0.77
C GLY A 89 1.28 -15.34 -0.10
N PHE A 90 0.97 -14.04 -0.10
CA PHE A 90 1.79 -13.09 0.64
C PHE A 90 1.56 -13.21 2.16
N ARG A 91 2.63 -13.11 2.94
CA ARG A 91 2.62 -13.10 4.40
C ARG A 91 3.38 -11.91 4.90
N ILE A 92 2.77 -11.15 5.80
CA ILE A 92 3.41 -10.01 6.45
C ILE A 92 4.49 -10.55 7.38
N PHE A 93 5.73 -10.10 7.22
CA PHE A 93 6.83 -10.41 8.14
C PHE A 93 7.35 -9.17 8.89
N TRP A 94 7.03 -7.97 8.40
CA TRP A 94 7.42 -6.73 9.05
C TRP A 94 6.42 -5.60 8.75
N THR A 95 6.24 -4.70 9.73
CA THR A 95 5.46 -3.48 9.58
C THR A 95 6.12 -2.33 10.29
N HIS A 96 6.01 -1.14 9.74
CA HIS A 96 6.48 0.10 10.35
C HIS A 96 5.47 1.23 10.18
N ARG A 97 5.44 2.11 11.17
CA ARG A 97 4.54 3.25 11.24
C ARG A 97 5.34 4.49 10.86
N ASN A 98 4.98 5.18 9.79
CA ASN A 98 5.70 6.39 9.39
C ASN A 98 5.19 7.59 10.24
N PRO A 99 6.04 8.14 11.14
CA PRO A 99 5.64 9.21 12.06
C PRO A 99 5.46 10.58 11.39
N THR A 100 5.79 10.71 10.10
CA THR A 100 5.58 11.93 9.32
C THR A 100 4.08 12.16 9.03
N CYS A 101 3.29 11.09 9.05
CA CYS A 101 1.86 11.12 8.74
C CYS A 101 1.00 10.92 9.99
N LYS A 102 1.19 11.72 11.04
CA LYS A 102 0.39 11.60 12.26
C LYS A 102 -1.00 12.18 12.09
N PHE A 103 -2.00 11.57 12.73
CA PHE A 103 -3.32 12.15 12.94
C PHE A 103 -3.78 11.91 14.38
N PHE A 104 -4.67 12.77 14.86
CA PHE A 104 -5.26 12.58 16.18
C PHE A 104 -6.62 11.89 16.05
N SER A 105 -6.74 10.67 16.57
CA SER A 105 -7.99 9.93 16.49
C SER A 105 -8.98 10.45 17.53
N LYS A 106 -10.14 10.90 17.06
CA LYS A 106 -11.25 11.29 17.94
C LYS A 106 -11.73 10.09 18.76
N LYS A 107 -11.59 8.89 18.21
CA LYS A 107 -11.93 7.64 18.89
C LYS A 107 -10.79 7.20 19.80
N GLY A 108 -10.95 7.48 21.09
CA GLY A 108 -9.97 7.09 22.12
C GLY A 108 -8.92 8.16 22.43
N ASN A 109 -9.00 9.34 21.81
CA ASN A 109 -8.19 10.52 22.15
C ASN A 109 -6.68 10.23 22.09
N VAL A 110 -6.22 9.64 20.98
CA VAL A 110 -4.87 9.07 20.82
C VAL A 110 -4.27 9.44 19.46
N GLU A 111 -2.97 9.78 19.46
CA GLU A 111 -2.19 9.97 18.23
C GLU A 111 -1.97 8.64 17.52
N ARG A 112 -2.19 8.63 16.20
CA ARG A 112 -2.00 7.50 15.31
C ARG A 112 -1.27 7.97 14.04
N VAL A 113 -0.93 7.03 13.17
CA VAL A 113 -0.34 7.35 11.85
C VAL A 113 -1.26 6.88 10.74
N THR A 114 -1.20 7.58 9.61
CA THR A 114 -1.95 7.24 8.40
C THR A 114 -1.07 6.67 7.29
N CYS A 115 0.24 6.61 7.49
CA CYS A 115 1.20 6.02 6.55
C CYS A 115 1.81 4.77 7.20
N HIS A 116 1.75 3.65 6.48
CA HIS A 116 2.17 2.34 6.97
C HIS A 116 3.05 1.63 5.95
N GLU A 117 4.27 1.29 6.35
CA GLU A 117 5.14 0.40 5.60
C GLU A 117 4.83 -1.03 6.00
N VAL A 118 4.61 -1.90 5.02
CA VAL A 118 4.28 -3.31 5.21
C VAL A 118 5.15 -4.14 4.29
N SER A 119 5.90 -5.09 4.85
CA SER A 119 6.73 -6.01 4.10
C SER A 119 6.15 -7.42 4.11
N PHE A 120 6.13 -8.01 2.93
CA PHE A 120 5.53 -9.29 2.63
C PHE A 120 6.54 -10.25 2.00
N VAL A 121 6.41 -11.53 2.32
CA VAL A 121 7.06 -12.65 1.61
C VAL A 121 5.98 -13.51 0.94
N ASN A 122 6.22 -13.95 -0.29
CA ASN A 122 5.32 -14.84 -1.01
C ASN A 122 5.70 -16.30 -0.75
N ILE A 123 4.81 -17.05 -0.10
CA ILE A 123 5.07 -18.45 0.26
C ILE A 123 4.96 -19.42 -0.91
N ASN A 124 4.38 -18.99 -2.03
CA ASN A 124 4.23 -19.81 -3.23
C ASN A 124 5.49 -19.78 -4.11
N ASN A 125 6.43 -18.87 -3.84
CA ASN A 125 7.62 -18.60 -4.67
C ASN A 125 8.94 -18.65 -3.87
N MET A 126 8.95 -19.34 -2.73
CA MET A 126 10.16 -19.54 -1.93
C MET A 126 11.11 -20.55 -2.58
#